data_AF-A0A379VP76-F1
#
_entry.id   AF-A0A379VP76-F1
#
_cell.length_a   1.000
_cell.length_b   1.000
_cell.length_c   1.000
_cell.angle_alpha   90.00
_cell.angle_beta   90.00
_cell.angle_gamma   90.00
#
_symmetry.space_group_name_H-M   'P 1'
#
loop_
_entity.id
_entity.type
_entity.pdbx_description
1 polymer ?
#
loop_
_entity_poly.entity_id
_entity_poly.type
_entity_poly.pdbx_seq_one_letter_code
_entity_poly.pdbx_strand_id
1 'polypeptide(L)'
;MTELPDNTRWQLWIVAFGFFMQSLDTTIVNTALPSMAKSLGESPLHMHMVVVSYVLTVAVMLPASGWLADKIGVRNIFFAAIVLFTLGSLFCALSGTLNQLVLARVLQGVGGAMMVPVGRLTVMKIVPRVQYMAAMTFVTLPGQIGPLLGPRWAGCWWNMLHGTGSF
;
A
#
# COMPACT_ATOMS: atom_id res chain seq x y z
N MET A 1 19.47 21.77 -10.97
CA MET A 1 18.70 20.51 -10.93
C MET A 1 19.22 19.69 -12.09
N THR A 2 20.04 18.68 -11.86
CA THR A 2 20.58 17.84 -12.94
C THR A 2 19.42 17.06 -13.56
N GLU A 3 19.11 17.35 -14.81
CA GLU A 3 17.98 16.76 -15.53
C GLU A 3 18.21 15.25 -15.68
N LEU A 4 17.47 14.47 -14.90
CA LEU A 4 17.37 13.03 -15.11
C LEU A 4 16.57 12.81 -16.41
N PRO A 5 17.00 11.90 -17.31
CA PRO A 5 16.30 11.64 -18.57
C PRO A 5 14.82 11.33 -18.33
N ASP A 6 13.90 11.79 -19.19
CA ASP A 6 12.44 11.72 -18.94
C ASP A 6 11.91 10.32 -18.57
N ASN A 7 12.58 9.28 -19.06
CA ASN A 7 12.35 7.86 -18.81
C ASN A 7 12.44 7.51 -17.31
N THR A 8 13.35 8.18 -16.60
CA THR A 8 13.61 8.03 -15.16
C THR A 8 12.51 8.68 -14.32
N ARG A 9 12.00 9.85 -14.74
CA ARG A 9 10.96 10.58 -14.00
C ARG A 9 9.69 9.75 -13.89
N TRP A 10 9.28 9.09 -14.96
CA TRP A 10 8.11 8.20 -14.95
C TRP A 10 8.28 7.01 -14.00
N GLN A 11 9.47 6.39 -13.95
CA GLN A 11 9.74 5.28 -13.03
C GLN A 11 9.64 5.71 -11.56
N LEU A 12 10.13 6.91 -11.23
CA LEU A 12 10.00 7.48 -9.89
C LEU A 12 8.52 7.70 -9.50
N TRP A 13 7.68 8.14 -10.44
CA TRP A 13 6.24 8.29 -10.21
C TRP A 13 5.54 6.95 -9.97
N ILE A 14 5.88 5.89 -10.70
CA ILE A 14 5.32 4.55 -10.44
C ILE A 14 5.73 4.08 -9.04
N VAL A 15 6.98 4.30 -8.63
CA VAL A 15 7.42 3.95 -7.27
C VAL A 15 6.66 4.77 -6.22
N ALA A 16 6.52 6.08 -6.41
CA ALA A 16 5.77 6.96 -5.52
C ALA A 16 4.32 6.52 -5.38
N PHE A 17 3.69 6.15 -6.50
CA PHE A 17 2.34 5.61 -6.51
C PHE A 17 2.23 4.27 -5.76
N GLY A 18 3.24 3.41 -5.85
CA GLY A 18 3.29 2.17 -5.08
C GLY A 18 3.34 2.41 -3.56
N PHE A 19 4.22 3.32 -3.12
CA PHE A 19 4.28 3.73 -1.71
C PHE A 19 2.97 4.35 -1.23
N PHE A 20 2.37 5.19 -2.06
CA PHE A 20 1.07 5.81 -1.81
C PHE A 20 -0.04 4.78 -1.64
N MET A 21 -0.17 3.82 -2.57
CA MET A 21 -1.19 2.76 -2.51
C MET A 21 -1.08 1.95 -1.23
N GLN A 22 0.14 1.59 -0.82
CA GLN A 22 0.33 0.77 0.37
C GLN A 22 0.06 1.52 1.67
N SER A 23 0.42 2.80 1.71
CA SER A 23 0.12 3.68 2.83
C SER A 23 -1.38 3.90 2.97
N LEU A 24 -2.07 4.19 1.86
CA LEU A 24 -3.52 4.36 1.83
C LEU A 24 -4.26 3.10 2.28
N ASP A 25 -3.88 1.93 1.77
CA ASP A 25 -4.54 0.67 2.11
C ASP A 25 -4.45 0.37 3.61
N THR A 26 -3.27 0.54 4.20
CA THR A 26 -3.05 0.33 5.64
C THR A 26 -3.94 1.28 6.47
N THR A 27 -4.05 2.55 6.04
CA THR A 27 -4.91 3.52 6.73
C THR A 27 -6.38 3.21 6.57
N ILE A 28 -6.86 2.95 5.34
CA ILE A 28 -8.26 2.64 5.06
C ILE A 28 -8.71 1.46 5.92
N VAL A 29 -7.93 0.38 5.99
CA VAL A 29 -8.27 -0.81 6.77
C VAL A 29 -8.37 -0.48 8.26
N ASN A 30 -7.38 0.21 8.81
CA ASN A 30 -7.38 0.54 10.23
C ASN A 30 -8.54 1.48 10.60
N THR A 31 -8.90 2.42 9.72
CA THR A 31 -10.05 3.32 9.94
C THR A 31 -11.40 2.63 9.72
N ALA A 32 -11.49 1.71 8.77
CA ALA A 32 -12.71 1.01 8.42
C ALA A 32 -12.92 -0.26 9.25
N LEU A 33 -11.94 -0.68 10.06
CA LEU A 33 -11.99 -1.92 10.84
C LEU A 33 -13.28 -2.06 11.68
N PRO A 34 -13.74 -1.01 12.41
CA PRO A 34 -14.99 -1.10 13.15
C PRO A 34 -16.22 -1.23 12.25
N SER A 35 -16.24 -0.57 11.08
CA SER A 35 -17.37 -0.66 10.15
C SER A 35 -17.39 -2.00 9.40
N MET A 36 -16.22 -2.56 9.07
CA MET A 36 -16.07 -3.90 8.50
C MET A 36 -16.56 -4.96 9.50
N ALA A 37 -16.19 -4.86 10.78
CA ALA A 37 -16.68 -5.74 11.83
C ALA A 37 -18.21 -5.72 11.92
N LYS A 38 -18.80 -4.52 11.94
CA LYS A 38 -20.26 -4.33 11.97
C LYS A 38 -20.95 -4.90 10.72
N SER A 39 -20.37 -4.70 9.55
CA SER A 39 -20.95 -5.16 8.27
C SER A 39 -20.90 -6.67 8.10
N LEU A 40 -19.88 -7.34 8.63
CA LEU A 40 -19.76 -8.80 8.62
C LEU A 40 -20.41 -9.47 9.85
N GLY A 41 -20.92 -8.71 10.81
CA GLY A 41 -21.48 -9.24 12.06
C GLY A 41 -20.45 -9.94 12.96
N GLU A 42 -19.16 -9.64 12.77
CA GLU A 42 -18.05 -10.27 13.48
C GLU A 42 -17.54 -9.42 14.64
N SER A 43 -16.89 -10.05 15.61
CA SER A 43 -16.27 -9.31 16.72
C SER A 43 -15.11 -8.44 16.20
N PRO A 44 -14.92 -7.19 16.70
CA PRO A 44 -13.77 -6.37 16.36
C PRO A 44 -12.43 -7.07 16.65
N LEU A 45 -12.41 -7.97 17.64
CA LEU A 45 -11.25 -8.78 17.98
C LEU A 45 -10.89 -9.76 16.86
N HIS A 46 -11.87 -10.42 16.25
CA HIS A 46 -11.64 -11.29 15.09
C HIS A 46 -11.26 -10.49 13.85
N MET A 47 -11.84 -9.30 13.66
CA MET A 47 -11.45 -8.42 12.55
C MET A 47 -10.00 -7.94 12.65
N HIS A 48 -9.41 -7.90 13.84
CA HIS A 48 -8.00 -7.57 13.97
C HIS A 48 -7.07 -8.59 13.28
N MET A 49 -7.51 -9.86 13.13
CA MET A 49 -6.76 -10.88 12.39
C MET A 49 -6.54 -10.51 10.91
N VAL A 50 -7.40 -9.67 10.33
CA VAL A 50 -7.26 -9.14 8.97
C VAL A 50 -5.99 -8.29 8.84
N VAL A 51 -5.73 -7.43 9.84
CA VAL A 51 -4.51 -6.59 9.89
C VAL A 51 -3.29 -7.44 10.22
N VAL A 52 -3.41 -8.33 11.21
CA VAL A 52 -2.30 -9.20 11.65
C VAL A 52 -1.84 -10.12 10.51
N SER A 53 -2.76 -10.75 9.78
CA SER A 53 -2.44 -11.62 8.65
C SER A 53 -1.71 -10.88 7.53
N TYR A 54 -2.13 -9.65 7.21
CA TYR A 54 -1.43 -8.81 6.24
C TYR A 54 0.00 -8.49 6.71
N VAL A 55 0.17 -7.99 7.93
CA VAL A 55 1.49 -7.62 8.47
C VAL A 55 2.41 -8.85 8.57
N LEU A 56 1.88 -9.98 9.01
CA LEU A 56 2.63 -11.23 9.14
C LEU A 56 3.06 -11.76 7.77
N THR A 57 2.19 -11.68 6.76
CA THR A 57 2.55 -12.02 5.37
C THR A 57 3.65 -11.11 4.84
N VAL A 58 3.52 -9.79 5.07
CA VAL A 58 4.53 -8.81 4.68
C VAL A 58 5.87 -9.10 5.36
N ALA A 59 5.87 -9.38 6.67
CA ALA A 59 7.07 -9.70 7.44
C ALA A 59 7.80 -10.94 6.92
N VAL A 60 7.06 -12.00 6.58
CA VAL A 60 7.61 -13.26 6.05
C VAL A 60 8.11 -13.10 4.61
N MET A 61 7.41 -12.32 3.78
CA MET A 61 7.75 -12.14 2.36
C MET A 61 8.81 -11.06 2.10
N LEU A 62 9.04 -10.17 3.06
CA LEU A 62 10.09 -9.14 3.00
C LEU A 62 11.48 -9.70 2.62
N PRO A 63 12.04 -10.71 3.31
CA PRO A 63 13.34 -11.28 2.93
C PRO A 63 13.31 -11.99 1.56
N ALA A 64 12.20 -12.68 1.25
CA ALA A 64 12.03 -13.38 -0.02
C ALA A 64 11.98 -12.41 -1.22
N SER A 65 11.42 -11.22 -1.03
CA SER A 65 11.28 -10.20 -2.07
C SER A 65 12.63 -9.71 -2.61
N GLY A 66 13.65 -9.59 -1.74
CA GLY A 66 14.99 -9.18 -2.14
C GLY A 66 15.64 -10.20 -3.08
N TRP A 67 15.60 -11.48 -2.69
CA TRP A 67 16.11 -12.57 -3.51
C TRP A 67 15.38 -12.70 -4.86
N LEU A 68 14.05 -12.56 -4.88
CA LEU A 68 13.27 -12.56 -6.13
C LEU A 68 13.67 -11.40 -7.03
N ALA A 69 13.84 -10.20 -6.47
CA ALA A 69 14.20 -9.00 -7.22
C ALA A 69 15.62 -9.06 -7.81
N ASP A 70 16.54 -9.70 -7.10
CA ASP A 70 17.91 -9.92 -7.59
C ASP A 70 17.95 -10.95 -8.73
N LYS A 71 17.11 -12.00 -8.67
CA LYS A 71 17.09 -13.08 -9.66
C LYS A 71 16.28 -12.76 -10.94
N ILE A 72 15.08 -12.22 -10.78
CA ILE A 72 14.12 -11.99 -11.90
C ILE A 72 14.24 -10.56 -12.45
N GLY A 73 14.81 -9.66 -11.66
CA GLY A 73 14.96 -8.26 -12.00
C GLY A 73 13.89 -7.38 -11.34
N VAL A 74 14.38 -6.28 -10.77
CA VAL A 74 13.62 -5.29 -10.01
C VAL A 74 12.37 -4.78 -10.75
N ARG A 75 12.48 -4.52 -12.06
CA ARG A 75 11.36 -3.99 -12.87
C ARG A 75 10.17 -4.96 -12.97
N ASN A 76 10.44 -6.23 -13.27
CA ASN A 76 9.38 -7.22 -13.47
C ASN A 76 8.71 -7.58 -12.15
N ILE A 77 9.50 -7.70 -11.08
CA ILE A 77 8.96 -7.95 -9.74
C ILE A 77 8.12 -6.77 -9.25
N PHE A 78 8.57 -5.53 -9.46
CA PHE A 78 7.80 -4.36 -9.05
C PHE A 78 6.45 -4.27 -9.77
N PHE A 79 6.42 -4.57 -11.07
CA PHE A 79 5.17 -4.59 -11.83
C PHE A 79 4.24 -5.73 -11.38
N ALA A 80 4.79 -6.94 -11.19
CA ALA A 80 4.03 -8.07 -10.66
C ALA A 80 3.46 -7.79 -9.26
N ALA A 81 4.23 -7.09 -8.41
CA ALA A 81 3.81 -6.68 -7.09
C ALA A 81 2.61 -5.73 -7.11
N ILE A 82 2.64 -4.73 -8.02
CA ILE A 82 1.51 -3.81 -8.22
C ILE A 82 0.27 -4.59 -8.65
N VAL A 83 0.39 -5.47 -9.66
CA VAL A 83 -0.74 -6.27 -10.15
C VAL A 83 -1.31 -7.14 -9.05
N LEU A 84 -0.46 -7.84 -8.29
CA LEU A 84 -0.87 -8.71 -7.20
C LEU A 84 -1.55 -7.91 -6.07
N PHE A 85 -1.03 -6.73 -5.75
CA PHE A 85 -1.62 -5.83 -4.78
C PHE A 85 -3.01 -5.35 -5.23
N THR A 86 -3.15 -4.91 -6.49
CA THR A 86 -4.45 -4.47 -7.05
C THR A 86 -5.47 -5.60 -7.07
N LEU A 87 -5.08 -6.81 -7.45
CA LEU A 87 -5.97 -7.99 -7.42
C LEU A 87 -6.38 -8.35 -5.98
N GLY A 88 -5.45 -8.29 -5.03
CA GLY A 88 -5.72 -8.47 -3.61
C GLY A 88 -6.72 -7.44 -3.09
N SER A 89 -6.54 -6.16 -3.42
CA SER A 89 -7.48 -5.08 -3.08
C SER A 89 -8.88 -5.33 -3.65
N LEU A 90 -8.96 -5.80 -4.90
CA LEU A 90 -10.23 -6.12 -5.55
C LEU A 90 -10.93 -7.29 -4.86
N PHE A 91 -10.20 -8.34 -4.49
CA PHE A 91 -10.76 -9.45 -3.71
C PHE A 91 -11.17 -9.05 -2.30
N CYS A 92 -10.46 -8.11 -1.66
CA CYS A 92 -10.89 -7.52 -0.39
C CYS A 92 -12.25 -6.81 -0.55
N ALA A 93 -12.43 -6.04 -1.63
CA ALA A 93 -13.69 -5.33 -1.90
C ALA A 93 -14.87 -6.28 -2.21
N LEU A 94 -14.60 -7.45 -2.80
CA LEU A 94 -15.59 -8.47 -3.11
C LEU A 94 -15.83 -9.48 -1.97
N SER A 95 -15.06 -9.39 -0.88
CA SER A 95 -15.13 -10.38 0.21
C SER A 95 -16.44 -10.24 1.01
N GLY A 96 -17.16 -11.36 1.16
CA GLY A 96 -18.41 -11.41 1.94
C GLY A 96 -18.24 -12.07 3.31
N THR A 97 -17.06 -12.61 3.61
CA THR A 97 -16.77 -13.35 4.86
C THR A 97 -15.39 -13.00 5.39
N LEU A 98 -15.19 -13.15 6.71
CA LEU A 98 -13.91 -12.89 7.36
C LEU A 98 -12.76 -13.71 6.74
N ASN A 99 -13.00 -15.00 6.48
CA ASN A 99 -11.97 -15.88 5.91
C ASN A 99 -11.58 -15.47 4.49
N GLN A 100 -12.53 -15.06 3.64
CA GLN A 100 -12.23 -14.54 2.31
C GLN A 100 -11.42 -13.24 2.40
N LEU A 101 -11.78 -12.35 3.32
CA LEU A 101 -11.07 -11.10 3.54
C LEU A 101 -9.62 -11.35 4.02
N VAL A 102 -9.42 -12.30 4.92
CA VAL A 102 -8.08 -12.73 5.38
C VAL A 102 -7.26 -13.30 4.23
N LEU A 103 -7.82 -14.19 3.41
CA LEU A 103 -7.11 -14.76 2.25
C LEU A 103 -6.75 -13.68 1.21
N ALA A 104 -7.68 -12.76 0.93
CA ALA A 104 -7.42 -11.64 0.04
C ALA A 104 -6.30 -10.73 0.60
N ARG A 105 -6.27 -10.51 1.92
CA ARG A 105 -5.22 -9.75 2.61
C ARG A 105 -3.87 -10.42 2.60
N VAL A 106 -3.81 -11.74 2.72
CA VAL A 106 -2.57 -12.50 2.56
C VAL A 106 -2.05 -12.28 1.14
N LEU A 107 -2.89 -12.47 0.11
CA LEU A 107 -2.50 -12.25 -1.29
C LEU A 107 -2.03 -10.81 -1.55
N GLN A 108 -2.76 -9.83 -1.02
CA GLN A 108 -2.40 -8.42 -1.08
C GLN A 108 -1.08 -8.12 -0.36
N GLY A 109 -0.86 -8.77 0.80
CA GLY A 109 0.37 -8.68 1.59
C GLY A 109 1.60 -9.21 0.86
N VAL A 110 1.45 -10.25 0.03
CA VAL A 110 2.53 -10.72 -0.84
C VAL A 110 2.94 -9.62 -1.84
N GLY A 111 1.97 -8.95 -2.47
CA GLY A 111 2.26 -7.82 -3.37
C GLY A 111 2.89 -6.64 -2.62
N GLY A 112 2.32 -6.28 -1.47
CA GLY A 112 2.82 -5.19 -0.63
C GLY A 112 4.24 -5.44 -0.10
N ALA A 113 4.61 -6.67 0.22
CA ALA A 113 5.94 -7.02 0.69
C ALA A 113 7.03 -6.72 -0.34
N MET A 114 6.68 -6.81 -1.63
CA MET A 114 7.61 -6.56 -2.73
C MET A 114 7.66 -5.07 -3.10
N MET A 115 6.56 -4.32 -2.97
CA MET A 115 6.50 -2.91 -3.41
C MET A 115 7.49 -1.99 -2.67
N VAL A 116 7.65 -2.13 -1.35
CA VAL A 116 8.56 -1.27 -0.56
C VAL A 116 10.05 -1.52 -0.86
N PRO A 117 10.59 -2.75 -0.68
CA PRO A 117 12.02 -3.00 -0.91
C PRO A 117 12.40 -2.88 -2.37
N VAL A 118 11.58 -3.40 -3.29
CA VAL A 118 11.85 -3.35 -4.74
C VAL A 118 11.70 -1.92 -5.26
N GLY A 119 10.76 -1.14 -4.72
CA GLY A 119 10.65 0.29 -5.00
C GLY A 119 11.92 1.05 -4.56
N ARG A 120 12.46 0.77 -3.37
CA ARG A 120 13.73 1.36 -2.91
C ARG A 120 14.91 0.98 -3.79
N LEU A 121 15.02 -0.29 -4.17
CA LEU A 121 16.05 -0.77 -5.10
C LEU A 121 15.94 -0.10 -6.48
N THR A 122 14.72 0.13 -6.95
CA THR A 122 14.45 0.85 -8.21
C THR A 122 15.01 2.27 -8.14
N VAL A 123 14.67 3.04 -7.11
CA VAL A 123 15.19 4.42 -6.93
C VAL A 123 16.71 4.43 -6.79
N MET A 124 17.29 3.46 -6.08
CA MET A 124 18.75 3.35 -5.91
C MET A 124 19.48 3.09 -7.23
N LYS A 125 18.88 2.36 -8.16
CA LYS A 125 19.45 2.10 -9.50
C LYS A 125 19.34 3.30 -10.43
N ILE A 126 18.39 4.18 -10.18
CA ILE A 126 18.04 5.28 -11.09
C ILE A 126 18.62 6.63 -10.62
N VAL A 127 18.77 6.84 -9.32
CA VAL A 127 19.19 8.11 -8.71
C VAL A 127 20.61 8.01 -8.14
N PRO A 128 21.49 9.01 -8.35
CA PRO A 128 22.82 9.04 -7.75
C PRO A 128 22.76 8.94 -6.21
N ARG A 129 23.73 8.25 -5.59
CA ARG A 129 23.77 8.01 -4.14
C ARG A 129 23.65 9.29 -3.29
N VAL A 130 24.21 10.39 -3.77
CA VAL A 130 24.15 11.73 -3.14
C VAL A 130 22.72 12.29 -3.09
N GLN A 131 21.88 11.94 -4.07
CA GLN A 131 20.50 12.42 -4.20
C GLN A 131 19.47 11.38 -3.76
N TYR A 132 19.89 10.16 -3.41
CA TYR A 132 18.99 9.07 -3.02
C TYR A 132 18.06 9.45 -1.86
N MET A 133 18.57 10.15 -0.83
CA MET A 133 17.76 10.59 0.29
C MET A 133 16.72 11.63 -0.13
N ALA A 134 17.08 12.57 -1.01
CA ALA A 134 16.15 13.56 -1.55
C ALA A 134 15.06 12.92 -2.43
N ALA A 135 15.43 11.95 -3.27
CA ALA A 135 14.47 11.21 -4.10
C ALA A 135 13.55 10.30 -3.27
N MET A 136 14.08 9.64 -2.24
CA MET A 136 13.27 8.87 -1.29
C MET A 136 12.24 9.78 -0.62
N THR A 137 12.66 10.93 -0.10
CA THR A 137 11.75 11.93 0.49
C THR A 137 10.69 12.40 -0.50
N PHE A 138 11.05 12.64 -1.77
CA PHE A 138 10.09 13.00 -2.82
C PHE A 138 9.08 11.88 -3.12
N VAL A 139 9.46 10.61 -3.00
CA VAL A 139 8.60 9.45 -3.25
C VAL A 139 7.70 9.13 -2.04
N THR A 140 8.19 9.29 -0.81
CA THR A 140 7.39 9.05 0.41
C THR A 140 6.49 10.21 0.79
N LEU A 141 6.86 11.47 0.54
CA LEU A 141 6.05 12.64 0.93
C LEU A 141 4.63 12.60 0.32
N PRO A 142 4.45 12.46 -1.01
CA PRO A 142 3.13 12.30 -1.62
C PRO A 142 2.42 11.04 -1.10
N GLY A 143 3.18 9.96 -0.88
CA GLY A 143 2.68 8.71 -0.31
C GLY A 143 2.08 8.84 1.09
N GLN A 144 2.51 9.83 1.86
CA GLN A 144 2.04 10.12 3.22
C GLN A 144 0.92 11.16 3.25
N ILE A 145 0.85 12.06 2.26
CA ILE A 145 -0.24 13.05 2.14
C ILE A 145 -1.60 12.35 1.97
N GLY A 146 -1.65 11.25 1.20
CA GLY A 146 -2.87 10.47 0.99
C GLY A 146 -3.54 9.99 2.28
N PRO A 147 -2.86 9.21 3.12
CA PRO A 147 -3.35 8.79 4.43
C PRO A 147 -3.73 9.91 5.40
N LEU A 148 -2.99 11.02 5.39
CA LEU A 148 -3.24 12.15 6.29
C LEU A 148 -4.52 12.90 5.91
N LEU A 149 -4.79 13.00 4.61
CA LEU A 149 -5.96 13.69 4.09
C LEU A 149 -7.15 12.73 3.97
N GLY A 150 -6.97 11.51 3.48
CA GLY A 150 -8.04 10.56 3.14
C GLY A 150 -9.18 10.48 4.17
N PRO A 151 -8.91 10.14 5.44
CA PRO A 151 -9.94 10.06 6.49
C PRO A 151 -10.65 11.40 6.75
N ARG A 152 -9.92 12.52 6.67
CA ARG A 152 -10.45 13.87 6.90
C ARG A 152 -11.41 14.30 5.79
N TRP A 153 -11.06 14.01 4.53
CA TRP A 153 -11.92 14.31 3.39
C TRP A 153 -13.12 13.36 3.31
N ALA A 154 -12.92 12.07 3.59
CA ALA A 154 -14.02 11.08 3.67
C ALA A 154 -15.00 11.43 4.79
N GLY A 155 -14.52 11.86 5.95
CA GLY A 155 -15.34 12.34 7.07
C GLY A 155 -16.12 13.61 6.74
N CYS A 156 -15.49 14.60 6.07
CA CYS A 156 -16.19 15.80 5.59
C CYS A 156 -17.30 15.46 4.60
N TRP A 157 -17.04 14.55 3.65
CA TRP A 157 -18.02 14.09 2.68
C TRP A 157 -19.19 13.35 3.35
N TRP A 158 -18.89 12.47 4.32
CA TRP A 158 -19.89 11.77 5.13
C TRP A 158 -20.77 12.74 5.92
N ASN A 159 -20.16 13.75 6.56
CA ASN A 159 -20.90 14.79 7.29
C ASN A 159 -21.76 15.66 6.37
N MET A 160 -21.33 15.94 5.13
CA MET A 160 -22.16 16.63 4.14
C MET A 160 -23.37 15.80 3.70
N LEU A 161 -23.23 14.48 3.60
CA LEU A 161 -24.33 13.58 3.23
C LEU A 161 -25.29 13.26 4.38
N HIS A 162 -24.85 13.38 5.63
CA HIS A 162 -25.65 13.00 6.82
C HIS A 162 -25.97 14.15 7.78
N GLY A 163 -25.59 15.38 7.47
CA GLY A 163 -26.04 16.58 8.17
C GLY A 163 -25.63 16.65 9.65
N THR A 164 -24.62 15.90 10.08
CA THR A 164 -24.12 15.93 11.46
C THR A 164 -22.96 16.90 11.59
N GLY A 165 -23.26 18.13 12.00
CA GLY A 165 -22.26 19.10 12.44
C GLY A 165 -21.83 18.79 13.87
N SER A 166 -20.66 18.17 14.06
CA SER A 166 -19.98 18.12 15.36
C SER A 166 -18.47 17.99 15.17
N PHE A 167 -17.75 18.87 15.86
CA PHE A 167 -16.30 19.00 15.92
C PHE A 167 -15.65 17.89 16.75
#